data_AF-A0A0B6ADU5-F1
#
_entry.id   AF-A0A0B6ADU5-F1
#
_cell.length_a   1.000
_cell.length_b   1.000
_cell.length_c   1.000
_cell.angle_alpha   90.00
_cell.angle_beta   90.00
_cell.angle_gamma   90.00
#
_symmetry.space_group_name_H-M   'P 1'
#
loop_
_entity.id
_entity.type
_entity.pdbx_description
1 polymer ?
#
loop_
_entity_poly.entity_id
_entity_poly.type
_entity_poly.pdbx_seq_one_letter_code
_entity_poly.pdbx_strand_id
1 'polypeptide(L)' 'MKNYAVFIGSFIVLLFAFQIVSGLFLTLTYVPETSQHLSSSTISIFSFNYPFLSSIIAATFSFIISKKVCKVKKSTYK' A
#
# COMPACT_ATOMS: atom_id res chain seq x y z
N MET A 1 6.05 -13.06 -20.37
CA MET A 1 5.18 -11.90 -20.08
C MET A 1 4.06 -12.18 -19.04
N LYS A 2 3.33 -13.31 -19.08
CA LYS A 2 2.17 -13.56 -18.18
C LYS A 2 2.45 -13.46 -16.67
N ASN A 3 3.65 -13.82 -16.21
CA ASN A 3 4.01 -13.74 -14.79
C ASN A 3 4.15 -12.28 -14.29
N TYR A 4 4.52 -11.36 -15.18
CA TYR A 4 4.60 -9.93 -14.87
C TYR A 4 3.21 -9.30 -14.78
N ALA A 5 2.25 -9.77 -15.59
CA ALA A 5 0.86 -9.32 -15.50
C ALA A 5 0.21 -9.70 -14.15
N VAL A 6 0.53 -10.89 -13.62
CA VAL A 6 0.06 -11.31 -12.29
C VAL A 6 0.68 -10.46 -11.17
N PHE A 7 1.96 -10.09 -11.31
CA PHE A 7 2.63 -9.18 -10.38
C PHE A 7 2.01 -7.78 -10.43
N ILE A 8 1.84 -7.20 -11.62
CA ILE A 8 1.29 -5.84 -11.75
C ILE A 8 -0.16 -5.78 -11.26
N GLY A 9 -0.96 -6.79 -11.59
CA GLY A 9 -2.35 -6.89 -11.13
C GLY A 9 -2.43 -7.00 -9.60
N SER A 10 -1.60 -7.88 -9.00
CA SER A 10 -1.56 -8.02 -7.54
C SER A 10 -1.06 -6.75 -6.85
N PHE A 11 -0.11 -6.05 -7.46
CA PHE A 11 0.44 -4.80 -6.93
C PHE A 11 -0.60 -3.68 -6.89
N ILE A 12 -1.36 -3.49 -7.97
CA ILE A 12 -2.41 -2.46 -8.05
C ILE A 12 -3.51 -2.71 -7.01
N VAL A 13 -3.97 -3.96 -6.89
CA VAL A 13 -5.01 -4.34 -5.93
C VAL A 13 -4.54 -4.09 -4.49
N LEU A 14 -3.30 -4.47 -4.16
CA LEU A 14 -2.76 -4.27 -2.83
C LEU A 14 -2.56 -2.79 -2.49
N LEU A 15 -2.07 -2.00 -3.44
CA LEU A 15 -1.93 -0.54 -3.28
C LEU A 15 -3.29 0.13 -3.04
N PHE A 16 -4.30 -0.26 -3.82
CA PHE A 16 -5.63 0.29 -3.68
C PHE A 16 -6.22 -0.04 -2.31
N ALA A 17 -6.08 -1.29 -1.85
CA ALA A 17 -6.49 -1.69 -0.51
C ALA A 17 -5.78 -0.88 0.58
N PHE A 18 -4.47 -0.68 0.47
CA PHE A 18 -3.70 0.10 1.44
C PHE A 18 -4.15 1.57 1.47
N GLN A 19 -4.47 2.15 0.32
CA GLN A 19 -4.98 3.53 0.22
C GLN A 19 -6.37 3.68 0.86
N ILE A 20 -7.28 2.72 0.63
CA ILE A 20 -8.61 2.71 1.24
C ILE A 20 -8.52 2.58 2.76
N VAL A 21 -7.73 1.62 3.25
CA VAL A 21 -7.56 1.40 4.70
C VAL A 21 -6.93 2.61 5.38
N SER A 22 -5.88 3.18 4.77
CA SER A 22 -5.22 4.38 5.29
C SER A 22 -6.16 5.59 5.29
N GLY A 23 -6.91 5.81 4.20
CA GLY A 23 -7.89 6.90 4.11
C GLY A 23 -9.05 6.74 5.09
N LEU A 24 -9.53 5.51 5.30
CA LEU A 24 -10.57 5.21 6.28
C LEU A 24 -10.06 5.45 7.70
N PHE A 25 -8.85 4.99 8.01
CA PHE A 25 -8.22 5.21 9.31
C PHE A 25 -8.04 6.71 9.59
N LEU A 26 -7.60 7.48 8.58
CA LEU A 26 -7.51 8.92 8.68
C LEU A 26 -8.89 9.52 8.97
N THR A 27 -9.94 9.13 8.25
CA THR A 27 -11.31 9.64 8.47
C THR A 27 -11.85 9.32 9.88
N LEU A 28 -11.53 8.14 10.43
CA LEU A 28 -11.96 7.74 11.77
C LEU A 28 -11.22 8.47 12.90
N THR A 29 -9.96 8.83 12.67
CA THR A 29 -9.09 9.45 13.70
C THR A 29 -8.96 10.95 13.54
N TYR A 30 -9.29 11.50 12.37
CA TYR A 30 -9.17 12.91 12.05
C TYR A 30 -10.43 13.65 12.48
N VAL A 31 -10.26 14.55 13.44
CA VAL A 31 -11.28 15.54 13.79
C VAL A 31 -11.08 16.74 12.85
N PRO A 32 -12.08 17.10 12.02
CA PRO A 32 -11.97 18.27 11.16
C PRO A 32 -12.02 19.53 12.04
N GLU A 33 -10.91 20.25 12.07
CA GLU A 33 -10.79 21.56 12.73
C GLU A 33 -11.68 22.59 12.01
N THR A 34 -12.86 22.87 12.55
CA THR A 34 -13.72 23.96 12.07
C THR A 34 -13.22 25.27 12.67
N SER A 35 -12.39 25.98 11.89
CA SER A 35 -11.96 27.38 12.07
C SER A 35 -11.22 27.72 13.38
N GLN A 36 -9.99 28.22 13.21
CA GLN A 36 -9.10 28.86 14.19
C GLN A 36 -8.17 27.96 15.01
N HIS A 37 -7.09 27.46 14.39
CA HIS A 37 -5.73 27.73 14.89
C HIS A 37 -4.65 27.38 13.86
N LEU A 38 -4.01 28.40 13.29
CA LEU A 38 -2.77 28.30 12.49
C LEU A 38 -1.54 28.03 13.40
N SER A 39 -1.65 27.16 14.40
CA SER A 39 -0.47 26.73 15.18
C SER A 39 -0.62 25.30 15.65
N SER A 40 -0.80 24.39 14.70
CA SER A 40 -0.32 23.03 14.91
C SER A 40 1.14 23.04 14.50
N SER A 41 2.04 23.19 15.48
CA SER A 41 3.43 22.77 15.30
C SER A 41 3.37 21.28 14.99
N THR A 42 3.27 20.94 13.71
CA THR A 42 3.45 19.59 13.19
C THR A 42 4.81 19.15 13.67
N ILE A 43 4.85 18.42 14.79
CA ILE A 43 6.08 17.80 15.26
C ILE A 43 6.36 16.71 14.23
N SER A 44 7.17 17.07 13.24
CA SER A 44 7.72 16.19 12.22
C SER A 44 8.75 15.29 12.90
N ILE A 45 8.27 14.34 13.70
CA ILE A 45 9.14 13.30 14.30
C ILE A 45 9.65 12.37 13.19
N PHE A 46 8.96 12.29 12.04
CA PHE A 46 9.45 11.57 10.87
C PHE A 46 8.85 12.10 9.56
N SER A 47 9.64 12.84 8.79
CA SER A 47 9.34 13.14 7.38
C SER A 47 9.57 11.88 6.53
N PHE A 48 8.85 10.80 6.81
CA PHE A 48 8.80 9.66 5.92
C PHE A 48 7.86 9.97 4.77
N ASN A 49 8.33 9.75 3.54
CA ASN A 49 7.47 9.71 2.37
C ASN A 49 6.56 8.48 2.47
N TYR A 50 5.46 8.60 3.22
CA TYR A 50 4.39 7.60 3.35
C TYR A 50 3.94 6.98 2.02
N PRO A 51 3.75 7.74 0.91
CA PRO A 51 3.41 7.14 -0.37
C PRO A 51 4.54 6.24 -0.93
N PHE A 52 5.80 6.62 -0.72
CA PHE A 52 6.95 5.82 -1.14
C PHE A 52 7.09 4.54 -0.29
N LEU A 53 6.91 4.65 1.03
CA LEU A 53 6.95 3.52 1.94
C LEU A 53 5.82 2.52 1.66
N SER A 54 4.60 3.01 1.42
CA SER A 54 3.45 2.21 0.98
C SER A 54 3.75 1.46 -0.31
N SER A 55 4.33 2.14 -1.31
CA SER A 55 4.72 1.54 -2.58
C SER A 55 5.74 0.41 -2.43
N ILE A 56 6.77 0.59 -1.61
CA ILE A 56 7.78 -0.44 -1.34
C ILE A 56 7.14 -1.66 -0.68
N ILE A 57 6.31 -1.46 0.34
CA ILE A 57 5.64 -2.55 1.05
C ILE A 57 4.74 -3.32 0.08
N ALA A 58 3.91 -2.62 -0.70
CA ALA A 58 3.05 -3.24 -1.69
C ALA A 58 3.85 -4.00 -2.76
N ALA A 59 5.00 -3.49 -3.19
CA ALA A 59 5.87 -4.14 -4.17
C ALA A 59 6.47 -5.42 -3.61
N THR A 60 6.95 -5.40 -2.35
CA THR A 60 7.48 -6.59 -1.69
C THR A 60 6.41 -7.67 -1.52
N PHE A 61 5.21 -7.32 -1.06
CA PHE A 61 4.12 -8.28 -0.92
C PHE A 61 3.66 -8.82 -2.28
N SER A 62 3.49 -7.97 -3.29
CA SER A 62 3.14 -8.41 -4.64
C SER A 62 4.19 -9.36 -5.21
N PHE A 63 5.47 -9.14 -4.92
CA PHE A 63 6.55 -10.01 -5.38
C PHE A 63 6.49 -11.38 -4.71
N ILE A 64 6.21 -11.43 -3.41
CA ILE A 64 6.04 -12.67 -2.65
C ILE A 64 4.81 -13.45 -3.16
N ILE A 65 3.67 -12.77 -3.35
CA ILE A 65 2.46 -13.36 -3.92
C ILE A 65 2.76 -13.91 -5.32
N SER A 66 3.40 -13.14 -6.19
CA SER A 66 3.71 -13.54 -7.56
C SER A 66 4.66 -14.74 -7.59
N LYS A 67 5.68 -14.77 -6.73
CA LYS A 67 6.60 -15.92 -6.59
C LYS A 67 5.87 -17.19 -6.12
N LYS A 68 4.98 -17.09 -5.13
CA LYS A 68 4.20 -18.24 -4.65
C LYS A 68 3.22 -18.75 -5.70
N VAL A 69 2.46 -17.86 -6.35
CA VAL A 69 1.49 -18.22 -7.40
C VAL A 69 2.19 -18.80 -8.63
N CYS A 70 3.36 -18.28 -9.02
CA CYS A 70 4.16 -18.85 -10.10
C CYS A 70 4.77 -20.22 -9.75
N LYS A 71 5.16 -20.46 -8.49
CA LYS A 71 5.58 -21.79 -8.02
C LYS A 71 4.43 -22.81 -8.08
N VAL A 72 3.23 -22.42 -7.64
CA VAL A 72 2.03 -23.26 -7.71
C VAL A 72 1.71 -23.63 -9.16
N LYS A 73 1.74 -22.68 -10.10
CA LYS A 73 1.55 -23.00 -11.53
C LYS A 73 2.58 -23.98 -12.07
N LYS A 74 3.85 -23.89 -11.68
CA LYS A 74 4.87 -24.87 -12.12
C LYS A 74 4.62 -26.28 -11.61
N SER A 75 3.91 -26.44 -10.50
CA SER A 75 3.56 -27.75 -9.93
C SER A 75 2.33 -28.37 -10.57
N THR A 76 1.41 -27.57 -11.13
CA THR A 76 0.18 -28.05 -11.78
C THR A 76 0.40 -28.50 -13.23
N TYR A 77 1.57 -28.23 -13.82
CA TYR A 77 1.93 -28.67 -15.18
C TYR A 77 3.05 -29.73 -15.20
N LYS A 78 3.25 -30.47 -14.10
CA LYS A 78 4.09 -31.67 -14.10
C LYS A 78 3.23 -32.92 -14.08
#